data_AF-A0A948Q2Q3-F1
#
_entry.id   AF-A0A948Q2Q3-F1
#
_cell.length_a   1.000
_cell.length_b   1.000
_cell.length_c   1.000
_cell.angle_alpha   90.00
_cell.angle_beta   90.00
_cell.angle_gamma   90.00
#
_symmetry.space_group_name_H-M   'P 1'
#
loop_
_entity.id
_entity.type
_entity.pdbx_description
1 polymer ?
#
loop_
_entity_poly.entity_id
_entity_poly.type
_entity_poly.pdbx_seq_one_letter_code
_entity_poly.pdbx_strand_id
1 'polypeptide(L)'
;MGVYIKWVILIIVLLFFITFGVKNSDPVYLNYYFDIANLALPLYALVYISILVGIFIGMMVGILSRLSLGQKVRRLDKENKQLREKAKEPEIETAVEQPSTAPM
;
A
#
# COMPACT_ATOMS: atom_id res chain seq x y z
N MET A 1 -10.49 19.55 -13.53
CA MET A 1 -9.73 20.38 -12.58
C MET A 1 -8.63 19.60 -11.86
N GLY A 2 -8.94 18.53 -11.10
CA GLY A 2 -7.95 17.81 -10.27
C GLY A 2 -6.82 17.06 -11.00
N VAL A 3 -6.91 16.84 -12.32
CA VAL A 3 -5.83 16.21 -13.10
C VAL A 3 -4.77 17.25 -13.48
N TYR A 4 -5.17 18.44 -13.92
CA TYR A 4 -4.26 19.51 -14.30
C TYR A 4 -3.38 19.96 -13.13
N ILE A 5 -3.95 20.09 -11.93
CA ILE A 5 -3.17 20.44 -10.73
C ILE A 5 -2.09 19.38 -10.40
N LYS A 6 -2.38 18.08 -10.61
CA LYS A 6 -1.39 17.01 -10.41
C LYS A 6 -0.23 17.14 -11.40
N TRP A 7 -0.53 17.44 -12.67
CA TRP A 7 0.50 17.66 -13.68
C TRP A 7 1.35 18.90 -13.39
N VAL A 8 0.73 20.01 -12.95
CA VAL A 8 1.45 21.21 -12.55
C VAL A 8 2.39 20.92 -11.38
N ILE A 9 1.91 20.25 -10.34
CA ILE A 9 2.74 19.85 -9.19
C ILE A 9 3.87 18.92 -9.66
N LEU A 10 3.59 17.96 -10.54
CA LEU A 10 4.60 17.05 -11.07
C LEU A 10 5.69 17.79 -11.84
N ILE A 11 5.32 18.77 -12.67
CA ILE A 11 6.27 19.62 -13.40
C ILE A 11 7.15 20.42 -12.43
N ILE A 12 6.55 21.02 -11.39
CA ILE A 12 7.31 21.77 -10.37
C ILE A 12 8.31 20.85 -9.65
N VAL A 13 7.88 19.66 -9.25
CA VAL A 13 8.74 18.66 -8.60
C VAL A 13 9.86 18.23 -9.55
N LEU A 14 9.55 17.99 -10.83
CA LEU A 14 10.56 17.60 -11.81
C LEU A 14 11.59 18.71 -12.04
N LEU A 15 11.16 19.96 -12.16
CA LEU A 15 12.05 21.12 -12.24
C LEU A 15 12.93 21.25 -11.01
N PHE A 16 12.37 21.02 -9.82
CA PHE A 16 13.15 20.98 -8.58
C PHE A 16 14.25 19.91 -8.64
N PHE A 17 13.92 18.68 -9.06
CA PHE A 17 14.94 17.64 -9.21
C PHE A 17 16.02 18.05 -10.22
N ILE A 18 15.65 18.52 -11.41
CA ILE A 18 16.63 18.95 -12.43
C ILE A 18 17.56 20.05 -11.89
N THR A 19 16.99 21.12 -11.33
CA THR A 19 17.75 22.25 -10.79
C THR A 19 18.63 21.85 -9.62
N PHE A 20 18.13 20.98 -8.74
CA PHE A 20 18.90 20.41 -7.65
C PHE A 20 20.09 19.59 -8.18
N GLY A 21 19.88 18.76 -9.20
CA GLY A 21 20.94 17.97 -9.84
C GLY A 21 22.05 18.84 -10.40
N VAL A 22 21.68 19.85 -11.19
CA VAL A 22 22.64 20.79 -11.78
C VAL A 22 23.40 21.57 -10.71
N LYS A 23 22.71 22.09 -9.68
CA LYS A 23 23.35 22.87 -8.61
C LYS A 23 24.20 22.05 -7.64
N ASN A 24 23.94 20.75 -7.52
CA ASN A 24 24.64 19.86 -6.59
C ASN A 24 25.44 18.79 -7.35
N SER A 25 26.00 19.17 -8.50
CA SER A 25 26.91 18.32 -9.29
C SER A 25 28.32 18.26 -8.72
N ASP A 26 28.60 19.01 -7.65
CA ASP A 26 29.89 19.00 -6.98
C ASP A 26 30.19 17.61 -6.40
N PRO A 27 31.42 17.10 -6.60
CA PRO A 27 31.82 15.79 -6.11
C PRO A 27 31.96 15.81 -4.58
N VAL A 28 31.40 14.78 -3.94
CA VAL A 28 31.57 14.49 -2.52
C VAL A 28 32.29 13.16 -2.34
N TYR A 29 33.14 13.11 -1.33
CA TYR A 29 33.93 11.92 -0.98
C TYR A 29 33.28 11.21 0.20
N LEU A 30 33.02 9.91 0.04
CA LEU A 30 32.38 9.09 1.05
C LEU A 30 33.43 8.38 1.91
N ASN A 31 33.79 8.98 3.05
CA ASN A 31 34.69 8.34 4.00
C ASN A 31 33.92 7.31 4.84
N TYR A 32 33.80 6.09 4.30
CA TYR A 32 33.17 4.95 4.99
C TYR A 32 34.21 3.89 5.38
N TYR A 33 33.88 3.05 6.37
CA TYR A 33 34.77 2.05 6.98
C TYR A 33 35.66 1.32 5.96
N PHE A 34 36.96 1.17 6.30
CA PHE A 34 38.02 0.44 5.56
C PHE A 34 38.57 1.06 4.27
N ASP A 35 38.55 2.40 4.08
CA ASP A 35 39.14 3.09 2.91
C ASP A 35 38.63 2.61 1.53
N ILE A 36 37.60 1.77 1.50
CA ILE A 36 37.07 1.11 0.30
C ILE A 36 36.34 2.11 -0.61
N ALA A 37 36.08 3.32 -0.11
CA ALA A 37 35.17 4.28 -0.72
C ALA A 37 35.82 5.65 -0.98
N ASN A 38 37.00 5.68 -1.60
CA ASN A 38 37.46 6.86 -2.37
C ASN A 38 36.59 7.13 -3.62
N LEU A 39 35.27 6.93 -3.49
CA LEU A 39 34.28 7.06 -4.52
C LEU A 39 33.82 8.51 -4.52
N ALA A 40 34.34 9.29 -5.47
CA ALA A 40 33.87 10.63 -5.74
C ALA A 40 32.54 10.52 -6.51
N LEU A 41 31.44 10.84 -5.84
CA LEU A 41 30.11 10.89 -6.46
C LEU A 41 29.58 12.32 -6.37
N PRO A 42 28.84 12.82 -7.37
CA PRO A 42 28.11 14.08 -7.22
C PRO A 42 27.13 14.02 -6.06
N LEU A 43 26.98 15.11 -5.30
CA LEU A 43 26.06 15.17 -4.18
C LEU A 43 24.61 14.81 -4.57
N TYR A 44 24.15 15.25 -5.74
CA TYR A 44 22.82 14.90 -6.23
C TYR A 44 22.62 13.38 -6.36
N ALA A 45 23.67 12.66 -6.79
CA ALA A 45 23.59 11.22 -7.02
C ALA A 45 23.40 10.49 -5.69
N LEU A 46 24.14 10.90 -4.65
CA LEU A 46 24.00 10.36 -3.30
C LEU A 46 22.59 10.56 -2.75
N VAL A 47 22.04 11.76 -2.91
CA VAL A 47 20.68 12.10 -2.45
C VAL A 47 19.62 11.29 -3.20
N TYR A 48 19.73 11.19 -4.53
CA TYR A 48 18.75 10.44 -5.32
C TYR A 48 18.78 8.96 -4.99
N ILE A 49 19.96 8.35 -4.85
CA ILE A 49 20.10 6.95 -4.46
C ILE A 49 19.46 6.71 -3.09
N SER A 50 19.69 7.59 -2.11
CA SER A 50 19.07 7.49 -0.79
C SER A 50 17.54 7.52 -0.85
N ILE A 51 16.96 8.44 -1.64
CA ILE A 51 15.52 8.51 -1.86
C ILE A 51 15.01 7.24 -2.54
N LEU A 52 15.68 6.76 -3.59
CA LEU A 52 15.30 5.54 -4.31
C LEU A 52 15.30 4.33 -3.38
N VAL A 53 16.33 4.19 -2.54
CA VAL A 53 16.42 3.12 -1.52
C VAL A 53 15.25 3.24 -0.54
N GLY A 54 14.95 4.44 -0.05
CA GLY A 54 13.79 4.68 0.82
C GLY A 54 12.46 4.29 0.18
N ILE A 55 12.24 4.67 -1.09
CA ILE A 55 11.04 4.28 -1.85
C ILE A 55 10.99 2.76 -2.03
N PHE A 56 12.11 2.12 -2.36
CA PHE A 56 12.20 0.67 -2.53
C PHE A 56 11.83 -0.08 -1.25
N ILE A 57 12.39 0.34 -0.11
CA ILE A 57 12.06 -0.23 1.20
C ILE A 57 10.57 0.02 1.53
N GLY A 58 10.08 1.23 1.30
CA GLY A 58 8.67 1.58 1.53
C GLY A 58 7.71 0.73 0.68
N MET A 59 8.03 0.50 -0.60
CA MET A 59 7.28 -0.39 -1.47
C MET A 59 7.28 -1.82 -0.95
N MET A 60 8.44 -2.33 -0.53
CA MET A 60 8.57 -3.68 0.02
C MET A 60 7.66 -3.87 1.25
N VAL A 61 7.71 -2.95 2.21
CA VAL A 61 6.87 -2.96 3.42
C VAL A 61 5.37 -2.79 3.06
N GLY A 62 5.05 -1.92 2.11
CA GLY A 62 3.69 -1.70 1.63
C GLY A 62 3.06 -2.94 0.99
N ILE A 63 3.83 -3.68 0.20
CA ILE A 63 3.37 -4.93 -0.43
C ILE A 63 3.09 -5.99 0.64
N LEU A 64 4.02 -6.18 1.59
CA LEU A 64 3.85 -7.15 2.68
C LEU A 64 2.61 -6.86 3.54
N SER A 65 2.38 -5.59 3.88
CA SER A 65 1.21 -5.20 4.66
C SER A 65 -0.11 -5.44 3.90
N ARG A 66 -0.13 -5.17 2.59
CA ARG A 66 -1.32 -5.37 1.75
C ARG A 66 -1.71 -6.83 1.60
N LEU A 67 -0.75 -7.76 1.59
CA LEU A 67 -1.02 -9.20 1.56
C LEU A 67 -1.75 -9.68 2.81
N SER A 68 -1.35 -9.19 3.99
CA SER A 68 -2.04 -9.51 5.26
C SER A 68 -3.49 -8.99 5.29
N LEU A 69 -3.73 -7.84 4.65
CA LEU A 69 -5.06 -7.23 4.57
C LEU A 69 -5.98 -8.00 3.61
N GLY A 70 -5.44 -8.49 2.49
CA GLY A 70 -6.19 -9.34 1.55
C GLY A 70 -6.68 -10.64 2.19
N GLN A 71 -5.89 -11.24 3.08
CA GLN A 71 -6.31 -12.43 3.85
C GLN A 71 -7.46 -12.11 4.81
N LYS A 72 -7.40 -10.96 5.51
CA LYS A 72 -8.49 -10.51 6.38
C LYS A 72 -9.78 -10.27 5.59
N VAL A 73 -9.71 -9.58 4.46
CA VAL A 73 -10.89 -9.34 3.58
C VAL A 73 -11.53 -10.66 3.16
N ARG A 74 -10.75 -11.65 2.73
CA ARG A 74 -11.28 -12.97 2.35
C ARG A 74 -11.92 -13.72 3.51
N ARG A 75 -11.39 -13.59 4.73
CA ARG A 75 -11.97 -14.20 5.92
C ARG A 75 -13.30 -13.53 6.31
N LEU A 76 -13.33 -12.21 6.35
CA LEU A 76 -14.55 -11.45 6.67
C LEU A 76 -15.66 -11.71 5.65
N ASP A 77 -15.32 -11.86 4.36
CA ASP A 77 -16.29 -12.16 3.30
C ASP A 77 -16.91 -13.55 3.47
N LYS A 78 -16.10 -14.56 3.83
CA LYS A 78 -16.58 -15.91 4.16
C LYS A 78 -17.49 -15.92 5.39
N GLU A 79 -17.10 -15.22 6.46
CA GLU A 79 -17.92 -15.10 7.68
C GLU A 79 -19.25 -14.37 7.37
N ASN A 80 -19.22 -13.30 6.58
CA ASN A 80 -20.43 -12.60 6.14
C ASN A 80 -21.38 -13.52 5.36
N LYS A 81 -20.83 -14.31 4.41
CA LYS A 81 -21.63 -15.22 3.61
C LYS A 81 -22.30 -16.30 4.48
N GLN A 82 -21.55 -16.90 5.40
CA GLN A 82 -22.08 -17.90 6.33
C GLN A 82 -23.15 -17.34 7.25
N LEU A 83 -22.96 -16.13 7.79
CA LEU A 83 -23.96 -15.46 8.62
C LEU A 83 -25.22 -15.12 7.83
N ARG A 84 -25.09 -14.73 6.55
CA ARG A 84 -26.23 -14.48 5.65
C ARG A 84 -27.00 -15.75 5.29
N GLU A 85 -26.31 -16.88 5.13
CA GLU A 85 -26.94 -18.19 4.89
C GLU A 85 -27.70 -18.66 6.14
N LYS A 86 -27.09 -18.57 7.33
CA LYS A 86 -27.74 -18.89 8.61
C LYS A 86 -28.89 -17.96 8.97
N ALA A 87 -28.91 -16.73 8.48
CA ALA A 87 -30.03 -15.80 8.65
C ALA A 87 -31.20 -16.08 7.68
N LYS A 88 -31.00 -16.90 6.64
CA LYS A 88 -32.05 -17.36 5.71
C LYS A 88 -32.69 -18.69 6.11
N GLU A 89 -31.99 -19.52 6.88
CA GLU A 89 -32.53 -20.79 7.40
C GLU A 89 -33.68 -20.69 8.43
N PRO A 90 -33.87 -19.63 9.26
CA PRO A 90 -34.88 -19.64 10.32
C PRO A 90 -36.31 -19.39 9.82
N GLU A 91 -36.53 -19.05 8.54
CA GLU A 91 -37.88 -18.89 7.98
C GLU A 91 -38.56 -20.22 7.60
N ILE A 92 -37.83 -21.34 7.54
CA ILE A 92 -38.41 -22.62 7.10
C ILE A 92 -38.89 -23.46 8.31
N GLU A 93 -38.28 -23.30 9.49
CA GLU A 93 -38.58 -24.14 10.66
C GLU A 93 -39.80 -23.66 11.48
N THR A 94 -40.23 -22.40 11.32
CA THR A 94 -41.43 -21.87 12.01
C THR A 94 -42.75 -22.16 11.28
N ALA A 95 -42.72 -22.73 10.06
CA ALA A 95 -43.91 -23.02 9.27
C ALA A 95 -44.46 -24.45 9.39
N VAL A 96 -43.76 -25.37 10.08
CA VAL A 96 -44.14 -26.79 10.12
C VAL A 96 -44.67 -27.25 11.48
N GLU A 97 -44.56 -26.45 12.55
CA GLU A 97 -44.96 -26.85 13.90
C GLU A 97 -46.07 -25.97 14.49
N GLN A 98 -47.27 -26.00 13.87
CA GLN A 98 -48.51 -25.69 14.59
C GLN A 98 -49.40 -26.95 14.63
N PRO A 99 -49.71 -27.49 15.83
CA PRO A 99 -50.48 -28.71 15.98
C PRO A 99 -51.97 -28.45 15.68
N SER A 100 -52.49 -29.04 14.61
CA SER A 100 -53.93 -29.06 14.33
C SER A 100 -54.58 -30.19 15.14
N THR A 101 -55.09 -29.76 16.29
CA THR A 101 -56.08 -30.34 17.20
C THR A 101 -57.11 -31.31 16.58
N ALA A 102 -57.28 -32.49 17.20
CA ALA A 102 -58.58 -33.18 17.29
C ALA A 102 -59.63 -32.24 17.96
N PRO A 103 -60.97 -32.35 17.77
CA PRO A 103 -61.76 -33.59 17.60
C PRO A 103 -62.94 -33.51 16.59
N MET A 104 -63.56 -34.66 16.28
CA MET A 104 -65.00 -34.97 16.19
C MET A 104 -65.17 -36.41 15.69
#